data_AF-A0A0A8H1T3-F1
#
_entry.id   AF-A0A0A8H1T3-F1
#
_cell.length_a   1.000
_cell.length_b   1.000
_cell.length_c   1.000
_cell.angle_alpha   90.00
_cell.angle_beta   90.00
_cell.angle_gamma   90.00
#
_symmetry.space_group_name_H-M   'P 1'
#
loop_
_entity.id
_entity.type
_entity.pdbx_description
1 polymer ?
#
loop_
_entity_poly.entity_id
_entity_poly.type
_entity_poly.pdbx_seq_one_letter_code
_entity_poly.pdbx_strand_id
1 'polypeptide(L)'
;MLRLILFVLFFTNSLMAFNVKSLLTYTFNGNTNYDMQKAKKIYFDNKCNVCHGDNGGKSNYGKRSINSLTPAQIKGSLKDYANGYYPNSNTDNIQMGIYAKRLSDSDMDHIIAYLKGQNFSMELNREELLEEEPKAKTKHGIFLK
;
A
#
# COMPACT_ATOMS: atom_id res chain seq x y z
N MET A 1 -16.36 59.84 32.16
CA MET A 1 -15.24 58.89 31.97
C MET A 1 -15.43 57.69 32.88
N LEU A 2 -16.32 56.75 32.51
CA LEU A 2 -16.56 55.49 33.24
C LEU A 2 -17.51 54.57 32.44
N ARG A 3 -17.22 54.27 31.16
CA ARG A 3 -18.01 53.29 30.36
C ARG A 3 -17.18 52.62 29.26
N LEU A 4 -15.89 52.39 29.50
CA LEU A 4 -14.99 51.81 28.49
C LEU A 4 -14.06 50.75 29.08
N ILE A 5 -14.60 49.88 29.95
CA ILE A 5 -13.83 48.77 30.58
C ILE A 5 -14.52 47.39 30.35
N LEU A 6 -15.63 47.30 29.62
CA LEU A 6 -16.38 46.03 29.47
C LEU A 6 -16.30 45.35 28.08
N PHE A 7 -15.40 45.77 27.19
CA PHE A 7 -15.27 45.15 25.85
C PHE A 7 -13.86 44.59 25.55
N VAL A 8 -13.07 44.29 26.59
CA VAL A 8 -11.72 43.69 26.45
C VAL A 8 -11.71 42.22 26.92
N LEU A 9 -12.85 41.51 26.87
CA LEU A 9 -12.96 40.10 27.26
C LEU A 9 -13.46 39.15 26.15
N PHE A 10 -13.52 39.59 24.90
CA PHE A 10 -13.91 38.73 23.77
C PHE A 10 -12.80 38.55 22.73
N PHE A 11 -11.54 38.54 23.18
CA PHE A 11 -10.38 38.28 22.33
C PHE A 11 -9.56 37.08 22.82
N THR A 12 -10.22 35.95 23.06
CA THR A 12 -9.63 34.61 22.99
C THR A 12 -10.79 33.64 22.69
N ASN A 13 -10.52 32.51 22.05
CA ASN A 13 -11.50 31.48 21.62
C ASN A 13 -12.08 31.62 20.20
N SER A 14 -11.26 32.01 19.23
CA SER A 14 -11.44 31.51 17.86
C SER A 14 -10.11 31.05 17.28
N LEU A 15 -9.48 30.12 17.99
CA LEU A 15 -8.49 29.22 17.41
C LEU A 15 -9.19 27.88 17.24
N MET A 16 -9.63 27.63 16.01
CA MET A 16 -9.53 26.33 15.36
C MET A 16 -9.70 25.12 16.29
N ALA A 17 -10.95 24.67 16.49
CA ALA A 17 -11.20 23.28 16.84
C ALA A 17 -10.99 22.40 15.59
N PHE A 18 -9.76 22.36 15.07
CA PHE A 18 -9.36 21.26 14.19
C PHE A 18 -9.33 20.02 15.06
N ASN A 19 -10.19 19.06 14.75
CA ASN A 19 -10.30 17.79 15.45
C ASN A 19 -9.00 17.00 15.26
N VAL A 20 -8.06 17.17 16.19
CA VAL A 20 -6.74 16.52 16.17
C VAL A 20 -6.84 15.00 16.21
N LYS A 21 -8.00 14.42 16.61
CA LYS A 21 -8.20 12.96 16.51
C LYS A 21 -8.13 12.49 15.07
N SER A 22 -8.63 13.27 14.11
CA SER A 22 -8.53 12.92 12.68
C SER A 22 -7.07 12.94 12.19
N LEU A 23 -6.30 13.94 12.64
CA LEU A 23 -4.88 14.08 12.31
C LEU A 23 -4.01 12.98 12.96
N LEU A 24 -4.42 12.47 14.12
CA LEU A 24 -3.73 11.40 14.84
C LEU A 24 -4.22 9.99 14.51
N THR A 25 -5.39 9.80 13.87
CA THR A 25 -5.71 8.53 13.20
C THR A 25 -4.92 8.33 11.91
N TYR A 26 -4.43 9.42 11.32
CA TYR A 26 -3.33 9.40 10.36
C TYR A 26 -1.96 9.30 11.06
N THR A 27 -1.91 8.67 12.24
CA THR A 27 -0.62 8.21 12.75
C THR A 27 -0.19 7.07 11.87
N PHE A 28 0.74 7.37 10.96
CA PHE A 28 1.56 6.41 10.26
C PHE A 28 1.87 5.23 11.19
N ASN A 29 1.22 4.10 10.93
CA ASN A 29 1.64 2.82 11.49
C ASN A 29 2.90 2.34 10.74
N GLY A 30 3.91 3.22 10.66
CA GLY A 30 5.18 3.03 9.96
C GLY A 30 6.16 2.15 10.72
N ASN A 31 5.78 1.65 11.90
CA ASN A 31 6.55 0.73 12.72
C ASN A 31 5.90 -0.66 12.77
N THR A 32 5.35 -1.13 11.65
CA THR A 32 5.05 -2.56 11.52
C THR A 32 6.38 -3.30 11.49
N ASN A 33 6.82 -3.79 12.65
CA ASN A 33 8.01 -4.62 12.76
C ASN A 33 7.66 -6.03 12.29
N TYR A 34 8.18 -6.40 11.12
CA TYR A 34 7.99 -7.73 10.56
C TYR A 34 9.06 -8.67 11.11
N ASP A 35 8.63 -9.83 11.62
CA ASP A 35 9.54 -10.95 11.86
C ASP A 35 10.11 -11.41 10.50
N MET A 36 11.37 -11.05 10.26
CA MET A 36 12.05 -11.34 9.00
C MET A 36 12.29 -12.84 8.77
N GLN A 37 12.39 -13.64 9.83
CA GLN A 37 12.50 -15.09 9.71
C GLN A 37 11.17 -15.69 9.27
N LYS A 38 10.07 -15.25 9.87
CA LYS A 38 8.71 -15.62 9.43
C LYS A 38 8.43 -15.16 8.01
N ALA A 39 8.80 -13.93 7.67
CA ALA A 39 8.65 -13.36 6.34
C ALA A 39 9.39 -14.17 5.27
N LYS A 40 10.66 -14.51 5.54
CA LYS A 40 11.43 -15.43 4.71
C LYS A 40 10.75 -16.79 4.62
N LYS A 41 10.31 -17.37 5.74
CA LYS A 41 9.64 -18.68 5.74
C LYS A 41 8.40 -18.70 4.84
N ILE A 42 7.54 -17.68 4.93
CA ILE A 42 6.35 -17.54 4.07
C ILE A 42 6.73 -17.51 2.59
N TYR A 43 7.79 -16.78 2.21
CA TYR A 43 8.27 -16.72 0.82
C TYR A 43 8.69 -18.10 0.28
N PHE A 44 9.42 -18.89 1.08
CA PHE A 44 9.92 -20.20 0.68
C PHE A 44 8.83 -21.29 0.75
N ASP A 45 7.93 -21.23 1.73
CA ASP A 45 6.81 -22.18 1.87
C ASP A 45 5.83 -22.06 0.71
N ASN A 46 5.57 -20.83 0.25
CA ASN A 46 4.75 -20.57 -0.93
C ASN A 46 5.48 -20.79 -2.26
N LYS A 47 6.71 -21.32 -2.23
CA LYS A 47 7.52 -21.69 -3.40
C LYS A 47 7.80 -20.53 -4.36
N CYS A 48 7.77 -19.29 -3.86
CA CYS A 48 8.08 -18.11 -4.67
C CYS A 48 9.52 -18.16 -5.21
N ASN A 49 10.44 -18.67 -4.39
CA ASN A 49 11.86 -18.77 -4.71
C ASN A 49 12.15 -19.71 -5.89
N VAL A 50 11.33 -20.73 -6.11
CA VAL A 50 11.53 -21.72 -7.18
C VAL A 50 11.55 -21.06 -8.56
N CYS A 51 10.66 -20.09 -8.78
CA CYS A 51 10.55 -19.37 -10.05
C CYS A 51 11.26 -18.02 -10.02
N HIS A 52 11.29 -17.33 -8.88
CA HIS A 52 11.79 -15.95 -8.77
C HIS A 52 13.18 -15.83 -8.11
N GLY A 53 13.77 -16.95 -7.67
CA GLY A 53 15.05 -17.00 -6.96
C GLY A 53 14.92 -16.58 -5.48
N ASP A 54 15.93 -16.88 -4.68
CA ASP A 54 15.85 -16.72 -3.21
C ASP A 54 15.57 -15.28 -2.72
N ASN A 55 15.88 -14.28 -3.55
CA ASN A 55 15.67 -12.86 -3.27
C ASN A 55 14.79 -12.18 -4.33
N GLY A 56 14.00 -12.92 -5.11
CA GLY A 56 13.14 -12.35 -6.16
C GLY A 56 13.89 -11.75 -7.35
N GLY A 57 15.19 -12.04 -7.49
CA GLY A 57 16.08 -11.46 -8.50
C GLY A 57 16.09 -12.17 -9.86
N LYS A 58 15.46 -13.34 -9.98
CA LYS A 58 15.41 -14.07 -11.24
C LYS A 58 14.41 -13.40 -12.20
N SER A 59 14.91 -12.94 -13.34
CA SER A 59 14.09 -12.63 -14.50
C SER A 59 13.75 -13.94 -15.21
N ASN A 60 12.47 -14.19 -15.44
CA ASN A 60 12.00 -15.34 -16.21
C ASN A 60 11.25 -14.83 -17.44
N TYR A 61 11.42 -15.49 -18.59
CA TYR A 61 10.65 -15.23 -19.82
C TYR A 61 10.62 -13.74 -20.27
N GLY A 62 11.74 -13.02 -20.12
CA GLY A 62 11.85 -11.61 -20.49
C GLY A 62 11.06 -10.65 -19.59
N LYS A 63 10.56 -11.10 -18.43
CA LYS A 63 9.87 -10.27 -17.44
C LYS A 63 10.85 -9.69 -16.43
N ARG A 64 10.51 -8.52 -15.90
CA ARG A 64 11.26 -7.89 -14.80
C ARG A 64 11.30 -8.80 -13.58
N SER A 65 12.43 -8.80 -12.87
CA SER A 65 12.56 -9.49 -11.59
C SER A 65 11.66 -8.82 -10.54
N ILE A 66 11.12 -9.59 -9.59
CA ILE A 66 10.22 -9.06 -8.55
C ILE A 66 10.96 -8.01 -7.72
N ASN A 67 12.24 -8.23 -7.41
CA ASN A 67 13.03 -7.28 -6.63
C ASN A 67 13.26 -5.92 -7.32
N SER A 68 12.96 -5.79 -8.61
CA SER A 68 13.02 -4.51 -9.35
C SER A 68 11.71 -3.70 -9.29
N LEU A 69 10.63 -4.27 -8.77
CA LEU A 69 9.32 -3.61 -8.66
C LEU A 69 9.21 -2.84 -7.34
N THR A 70 8.40 -1.78 -7.27
CA THR A 70 8.10 -1.12 -5.98
C THR A 70 7.23 -2.03 -5.10
N PRO A 71 7.18 -1.83 -3.76
CA PRO A 71 6.25 -2.52 -2.89
C PRO A 71 4.79 -2.44 -3.37
N ALA A 72 4.35 -1.26 -3.83
CA ALA A 72 3.01 -1.05 -4.36
C ALA A 72 2.74 -1.91 -5.60
N GLN A 73 3.70 -1.94 -6.54
CA GLN A 73 3.61 -2.78 -7.73
C GLN A 73 3.53 -4.28 -7.39
N ILE A 74 4.30 -4.74 -6.40
CA ILE A 74 4.26 -6.14 -5.95
C ILE A 74 2.90 -6.46 -5.33
N LYS A 75 2.43 -5.63 -4.38
CA LYS A 75 1.15 -5.83 -3.69
C LYS A 75 -0.02 -5.80 -4.65
N GLY A 76 -0.07 -4.78 -5.51
CA GLY A 76 -1.08 -4.63 -6.56
C GLY A 76 -1.10 -5.86 -7.48
N SER A 77 0.06 -6.27 -8.02
CA SER A 77 0.14 -7.44 -8.89
C SER A 77 -0.33 -8.72 -8.20
N LEU A 78 0.05 -8.95 -6.94
CA LEU A 78 -0.41 -10.13 -6.18
C LEU A 78 -1.93 -10.11 -5.99
N LYS A 79 -2.52 -8.96 -5.68
CA LYS A 79 -3.98 -8.82 -5.55
C LYS A 79 -4.67 -9.01 -6.90
N ASP A 80 -4.12 -8.49 -7.99
CA ASP A 80 -4.66 -8.69 -9.34
C ASP A 80 -4.62 -10.16 -9.73
N TYR A 81 -3.50 -10.87 -9.48
CA TYR A 81 -3.41 -12.32 -9.70
C TYR A 81 -4.40 -13.10 -8.84
N ALA A 82 -4.53 -12.76 -7.56
CA ALA A 82 -5.47 -13.42 -6.65
C ALA A 82 -6.93 -13.27 -7.12
N ASN A 83 -7.29 -12.08 -7.61
CA ASN A 83 -8.64 -11.76 -8.07
C ASN A 83 -8.90 -12.10 -9.54
N GLY A 84 -7.87 -12.41 -10.32
CA GLY A 84 -8.00 -12.66 -11.77
C GLY A 84 -8.02 -11.40 -12.63
N TYR A 85 -7.58 -10.25 -12.12
CA TYR A 85 -7.58 -8.95 -12.79
C TYR A 85 -6.28 -8.67 -13.55
N TYR A 86 -5.85 -9.58 -14.41
CA TYR A 86 -4.64 -9.41 -15.23
C TYR A 86 -4.98 -9.25 -16.72
N PRO A 87 -4.18 -8.46 -17.48
CA PRO A 87 -4.55 -7.97 -18.82
C PRO A 87 -4.66 -9.05 -19.90
N ASN A 88 -4.15 -10.26 -19.67
CA ASN A 88 -4.31 -11.39 -20.58
C ASN A 88 -4.24 -12.73 -19.85
N SER A 89 -4.96 -13.73 -20.35
CA SER A 89 -4.98 -15.09 -19.80
C SER A 89 -3.79 -15.94 -20.30
N ASN A 90 -2.59 -15.37 -20.38
CA ASN A 90 -1.42 -16.17 -20.73
C ASN A 90 -1.06 -17.15 -19.59
N THR A 91 -0.30 -18.19 -19.93
CA THR A 91 0.05 -19.27 -19.00
C THR A 91 0.75 -18.74 -17.74
N ASP A 92 1.61 -17.73 -17.87
CA ASP A 92 2.34 -17.13 -16.75
C ASP A 92 1.40 -16.44 -15.75
N ASN A 93 0.42 -15.67 -16.24
CA ASN A 93 -0.55 -14.97 -15.40
C ASN A 93 -1.50 -15.95 -14.71
N ILE A 94 -1.95 -16.99 -15.43
CA ILE A 94 -2.75 -18.08 -14.84
C ILE A 94 -1.96 -18.79 -13.76
N GLN A 95 -0.68 -19.10 -14.03
CA GLN A 95 0.20 -19.73 -13.05
C GLN A 95 0.33 -18.85 -11.81
N MET A 96 0.64 -17.56 -11.97
CA MET A 96 0.72 -16.63 -10.84
C MET A 96 -0.61 -16.51 -10.08
N GLY A 97 -1.75 -16.56 -10.77
CA GLY A 97 -3.07 -16.60 -10.14
C GLY A 97 -3.26 -17.78 -9.18
N ILE A 98 -2.77 -18.98 -9.52
CA ILE A 98 -2.84 -20.16 -8.65
C ILE A 98 -2.02 -19.98 -7.36
N TYR A 99 -0.87 -19.33 -7.44
CA TYR A 99 -0.04 -19.04 -6.27
C TYR A 99 -0.63 -17.90 -5.45
N ALA A 100 -1.00 -16.78 -6.08
CA ALA A 100 -1.50 -15.60 -5.39
C ALA A 100 -2.84 -15.83 -4.67
N LYS A 101 -3.74 -16.65 -5.23
CA LYS A 101 -5.02 -17.02 -4.59
C LYS A 101 -4.91 -17.68 -3.22
N ARG A 102 -3.74 -18.24 -2.89
CA ARG A 102 -3.50 -18.92 -1.61
C ARG A 102 -2.91 -18.00 -0.54
N LEU A 103 -2.55 -16.78 -0.91
CA LEU A 103 -1.95 -15.80 -0.01
C LEU A 103 -3.04 -14.97 0.66
N SER A 104 -2.96 -14.83 1.98
CA SER A 104 -3.68 -13.76 2.67
C SER A 104 -3.01 -12.40 2.42
N ASP A 105 -3.73 -11.30 2.64
CA ASP A 105 -3.12 -9.95 2.61
C ASP A 105 -1.92 -9.86 3.56
N SER A 106 -1.97 -10.55 4.70
CA SER A 106 -0.84 -10.64 5.63
C SER A 106 0.35 -11.38 5.03
N ASP A 107 0.13 -12.49 4.33
CA ASP A 107 1.22 -13.23 3.67
C ASP A 107 1.87 -12.38 2.57
N MET A 108 1.07 -11.64 1.80
CA MET A 108 1.58 -10.69 0.80
C MET A 108 2.48 -9.64 1.44
N ASP A 109 2.05 -9.06 2.56
CA ASP A 109 2.83 -8.07 3.31
C ASP A 109 4.14 -8.67 3.86
N HIS A 110 4.11 -9.89 4.39
CA HIS A 110 5.34 -10.58 4.84
C HIS A 110 6.28 -10.86 3.67
N ILE A 111 5.77 -11.28 2.50
CA ILE A 111 6.58 -11.50 1.30
C ILE A 111 7.24 -10.19 0.85
N ILE A 112 6.50 -9.09 0.84
CA ILE A 112 7.04 -7.78 0.46
C ILE A 112 8.09 -7.33 1.49
N ALA A 113 7.82 -7.50 2.79
CA ALA A 113 8.78 -7.22 3.86
C ALA A 113 10.10 -7.96 3.64
N TYR A 114 10.04 -9.25 3.30
CA TYR A 114 11.22 -10.06 3.01
C TYR A 114 12.01 -9.54 1.81
N LEU A 115 11.32 -9.16 0.72
CA LEU A 115 11.95 -8.73 -0.53
C LEU A 115 12.48 -7.28 -0.50
N LYS A 116 11.85 -6.42 0.29
CA LYS A 116 12.07 -4.96 0.26
C LYS A 116 12.55 -4.35 1.58
N GLY A 117 12.53 -5.14 2.65
CA GLY A 117 12.80 -4.67 4.00
C GLY A 117 11.54 -4.16 4.69
N GLN A 118 11.61 -4.03 6.02
CA GLN A 118 10.45 -3.78 6.89
C GLN A 118 9.76 -2.43 6.64
N ASN A 119 10.47 -1.47 6.04
CA ASN A 119 10.01 -0.11 5.83
C ASN A 119 9.08 0.05 4.61
N PHE A 120 8.74 -1.03 3.90
CA PHE A 120 7.93 -0.98 2.68
C PHE A 120 6.52 -0.41 2.90
N SER A 121 5.95 -0.56 4.11
CA SER A 121 4.62 -0.04 4.44
C SER A 121 4.56 1.49 4.38
N MET A 122 5.68 2.18 4.65
CA MET A 122 5.77 3.63 4.48
C MET A 122 5.75 4.04 3.00
N GLU A 123 6.29 3.21 2.11
CA GLU A 123 6.27 3.45 0.65
C GLU A 123 4.85 3.25 0.10
N LEU A 124 4.15 2.20 0.55
CA LEU A 124 2.74 1.97 0.21
C LEU A 124 1.85 3.14 0.60
N ASN A 125 1.95 3.61 1.85
CA ASN A 125 1.13 4.71 2.36
C ASN A 125 1.45 6.04 1.66
N ARG A 126 2.70 6.25 1.24
CA ARG A 126 3.08 7.44 0.47
C ARG A 126 2.44 7.39 -0.91
N GLU A 127 2.47 6.25 -1.59
CA GLU A 127 1.93 6.13 -2.94
C GLU A 127 0.40 6.29 -2.92
N GLU A 128 -0.30 5.74 -1.92
CA GLU A 128 -1.74 6.00 -1.69
C GLU A 128 -2.04 7.49 -1.42
N LEU A 129 -1.15 8.20 -0.72
CA LEU A 129 -1.30 9.65 -0.47
C LEU A 129 -1.03 10.51 -1.72
N LEU A 130 -0.21 10.00 -2.65
CA LEU A 130 0.18 10.68 -3.87
C LEU A 130 -0.70 10.32 -5.07
N GLU A 131 -1.47 9.23 -5.01
CA GLU A 131 -2.52 8.93 -5.96
C GLU A 131 -3.63 9.99 -5.82
N GLU A 132 -3.67 10.94 -6.76
CA GLU A 132 -4.75 11.92 -6.87
C GLU A 132 -6.10 11.19 -6.92
N GLU A 133 -7.08 11.68 -6.14
CA GLU A 133 -8.44 11.12 -6.16
C GLU A 133 -8.91 10.96 -7.61
N PRO A 134 -9.51 9.81 -7.97
CA PRO A 134 -9.99 9.60 -9.33
C PRO A 134 -10.95 10.74 -9.69
N LYS A 135 -10.67 11.44 -10.80
CA LYS A 135 -11.46 12.59 -11.26
C LYS A 135 -12.96 12.29 -11.07
N ALA A 136 -13.63 13.15 -10.30
CA ALA A 136 -15.02 12.96 -9.90
C ALA A 136 -15.86 12.54 -11.12
N LYS A 137 -16.51 11.37 -11.00
CA LYS A 137 -17.46 10.90 -12.02
C LYS A 137 -18.57 11.94 -12.14
N THR A 138 -18.79 12.46 -13.34
CA THR A 138 -20.02 13.23 -13.59
C THR A 138 -21.23 12.30 -13.41
N LYS A 139 -22.42 12.87 -13.23
CA LYS A 139 -23.70 12.17 -12.94
C LYS A 139 -24.05 11.03 -13.94
N HIS A 140 -23.29 10.89 -15.03
CA HIS A 140 -23.44 9.89 -16.09
C HIS A 140 -22.23 8.94 -16.28
N GLY A 141 -21.29 8.89 -15.33
CA GLY A 141 -20.27 7.82 -15.31
C GLY A 141 -19.19 7.87 -16.38
N ILE A 142 -18.99 9.00 -17.05
CA ILE A 142 -17.91 9.20 -18.03
C ILE A 142 -16.79 10.04 -17.39
N PHE A 143 -15.56 9.52 -17.42
CA PHE A 143 -14.36 10.22 -16.97
C PHE A 143 -13.95 11.29 -18.00
N LEU A 144 -13.62 12.51 -17.55
CA LEU A 144 -13.16 13.58 -18.44
C LEU A 144 -11.74 13.29 -18.95
N LYS A 145 -11.61 13.20 -20.27
CA LYS A 145 -10.35 13.06 -21.02
C LYS A 145 -9.36 14.17 -20.70
#